data_AF-A0A922LJS7-F1
#
_entry.id   AF-A0A922LJS7-F1
#
_cell.length_a   1.000
_cell.length_b   1.000
_cell.length_c   1.000
_cell.angle_alpha   90.00
_cell.angle_beta   90.00
_cell.angle_gamma   90.00
#
_symmetry.space_group_name_H-M   'P 1'
#
loop_
_entity.id
_entity.type
_entity.pdbx_description
1 polymer ?
#
loop_
_entity_poly.entity_id
_entity_poly.type
_entity_poly.pdbx_seq_one_letter_code
_entity_poly.pdbx_strand_id
1 'polypeptide(L)'
;MTGIAYLVREWRLLNALSTLPCLTCFIYFCLLPESPRWLLSQYRVEEAITILRRGCRINHILKKDKSKLSQLDNYLKDLNKNQSHMGKLYVHGEPISVSERFINLLKSTKKITCCRQMNKALIICVLIFTMHSLAFLGITLFSKYINYNVYIVTLINALTGIPGPIAASVVYRCYKYRRFPLMCTYIISAILLCIGGVYTVLWEPLTDNVLNIFCNGALIMYSASTIMLSIYCAELFPSYMRSSAVGISNGLGRIGGIISTLVNYTDFAFKHGTPVLIYSGSSMLQAFLLYCLRDTSGEDLSDVDKGLESTTDDHIHQNGSNKSIDAGREEFVINLKTLEDRIKSSPTSVTNL
;
A
#
# COMPACT_ATOMS: atom_id res chain seq x y z
N MET A 1 -12.70 -18.83 -6.95
CA MET A 1 -13.09 -19.67 -5.78
C MET A 1 -14.54 -20.14 -5.85
N THR A 2 -15.52 -19.28 -6.14
CA THR A 2 -16.95 -19.65 -6.13
C THR A 2 -17.30 -20.79 -7.09
N GLY A 3 -16.75 -20.82 -8.30
CA GLY A 3 -16.95 -21.92 -9.25
C GLY A 3 -16.35 -23.26 -8.77
N ILE A 4 -15.19 -23.22 -8.12
CA ILE A 4 -14.56 -24.41 -7.53
C ILE A 4 -15.39 -24.91 -6.34
N ALA A 5 -15.92 -24.00 -5.52
CA ALA A 5 -16.79 -24.34 -4.39
C ALA A 5 -18.14 -24.95 -4.81
N TYR A 6 -18.62 -24.62 -6.01
CA TYR A 6 -19.82 -25.25 -6.58
C TYR A 6 -19.55 -26.70 -7.02
N LEU A 7 -18.39 -26.94 -7.64
CA LEU A 7 -17.97 -28.26 -8.14
C LEU A 7 -17.47 -29.20 -7.04
N VAL A 8 -16.78 -28.64 -6.03
CA VAL A 8 -16.15 -29.38 -4.94
C VAL A 8 -16.74 -28.94 -3.61
N ARG A 9 -17.55 -29.81 -3.01
CA ARG A 9 -18.24 -29.55 -1.74
C ARG A 9 -17.44 -29.95 -0.50
N GLU A 10 -16.41 -30.78 -0.66
CA GLU A 10 -15.52 -31.14 0.44
C GLU A 10 -14.64 -29.95 0.84
N TRP A 11 -14.81 -29.45 2.06
CA TRP A 11 -14.12 -28.25 2.55
C TRP A 11 -12.58 -28.41 2.57
N ARG A 12 -12.07 -29.63 2.74
CA ARG A 12 -10.62 -29.91 2.73
C ARG A 12 -10.04 -29.75 1.34
N LEU A 13 -10.68 -30.38 0.34
CA LEU A 13 -10.26 -30.29 -1.05
C LEU A 13 -10.46 -28.86 -1.59
N LEU A 14 -11.54 -28.19 -1.19
CA LEU A 14 -11.76 -26.78 -1.54
C LEU A 14 -10.65 -25.87 -0.98
N ASN A 15 -10.24 -26.06 0.27
CA ASN A 15 -9.12 -25.31 0.85
C ASN A 15 -7.80 -25.63 0.16
N ALA A 16 -7.51 -26.90 -0.12
CA ALA A 16 -6.30 -27.30 -0.83
C ALA A 16 -6.23 -26.68 -2.23
N LEU A 17 -7.32 -26.76 -3.01
CA LEU A 17 -7.43 -26.13 -4.32
C LEU A 17 -7.33 -24.60 -4.24
N SER A 18 -7.83 -24.00 -3.16
CA SER A 18 -7.77 -22.56 -2.95
C SER A 18 -6.36 -22.06 -2.61
N THR A 19 -5.51 -22.88 -2.00
CA THR A 19 -4.12 -22.52 -1.67
C THR A 19 -3.14 -22.81 -2.80
N LEU A 20 -3.47 -23.67 -3.78
CA LEU A 20 -2.61 -23.98 -4.92
C LEU A 20 -2.13 -22.73 -5.69
N PRO A 21 -2.98 -21.72 -6.02
CA PRO A 21 -2.50 -20.51 -6.65
C PRO A 21 -1.51 -19.74 -5.77
N CYS A 22 -1.69 -19.75 -4.44
CA CYS A 22 -0.74 -19.12 -3.51
C CYS A 22 0.62 -19.82 -3.54
N LEU A 23 0.69 -21.12 -3.86
CA LEU A 23 1.97 -21.82 -4.02
C LEU A 23 2.77 -21.33 -5.23
N THR A 24 2.12 -20.77 -6.26
CA THR A 24 2.85 -20.11 -7.36
C THR A 24 3.65 -18.89 -6.88
N CYS A 25 3.31 -18.30 -5.73
CA CYS A 25 4.14 -17.26 -5.10
C CYS A 25 5.53 -17.76 -4.72
N PHE A 26 5.68 -19.04 -4.35
CA PHE A 26 7.00 -19.62 -4.09
C PHE A 26 7.86 -19.71 -5.36
N ILE A 27 7.23 -19.90 -6.52
CA ILE A 27 7.94 -19.88 -7.80
C ILE A 27 8.57 -18.50 -8.03
N TYR A 28 7.86 -17.42 -7.68
CA TYR A 28 8.41 -16.07 -7.74
C TYR A 28 9.60 -15.87 -6.79
N PHE A 29 9.58 -16.46 -5.60
CA PHE A 29 10.72 -16.40 -4.67
C PHE A 29 11.99 -17.02 -5.27
N CYS A 30 11.85 -18.12 -6.02
CA CYS A 30 12.98 -18.76 -6.72
C CYS A 30 13.48 -17.97 -7.94
N LEU A 31 12.62 -17.18 -8.58
CA LEU A 31 12.92 -16.46 -9.82
C LEU A 31 13.40 -15.03 -9.60
N LEU A 32 13.01 -14.39 -8.50
CA LEU A 32 13.33 -13.00 -8.23
C LEU A 32 14.77 -12.87 -7.72
N PRO A 33 15.64 -12.10 -8.41
CA PRO A 33 16.96 -11.80 -7.88
C PRO A 33 16.83 -10.95 -6.61
N GLU A 34 17.78 -11.09 -5.68
CA GLU A 34 17.78 -10.30 -4.45
C GLU A 34 17.85 -8.79 -4.75
N SER A 35 17.23 -7.98 -3.88
CA SER A 35 17.19 -6.53 -4.12
C SER A 35 18.61 -5.94 -4.05
N PRO A 36 19.03 -5.07 -5.00
CA PRO A 36 20.36 -4.47 -5.00
C PRO A 36 20.68 -3.75 -3.69
N ARG A 37 19.69 -3.07 -3.10
CA ARG A 37 19.82 -2.38 -1.81
C ARG A 37 20.15 -3.35 -0.65
N TRP A 38 19.52 -4.52 -0.61
CA TRP A 38 19.83 -5.53 0.40
C TRP A 38 21.24 -6.08 0.21
N LEU A 39 21.66 -6.38 -1.02
CA LEU A 39 23.01 -6.87 -1.33
C LEU A 39 24.08 -5.87 -0.89
N LEU A 40 23.86 -4.58 -1.15
CA LEU A 40 24.72 -3.50 -0.66
C LEU A 40 24.76 -3.43 0.87
N SER A 41 23.62 -3.62 1.55
CA SER A 41 23.57 -3.66 3.01
C SER A 41 24.34 -4.84 3.62
N GLN A 42 24.55 -5.90 2.84
CA GLN A 42 25.33 -7.10 3.17
C GLN A 42 26.75 -7.07 2.57
N TYR A 43 27.20 -5.92 2.05
CA TYR A 43 28.51 -5.74 1.41
C TYR A 43 28.77 -6.60 0.15
N ARG A 44 27.73 -7.22 -0.44
CA ARG A 44 27.77 -7.99 -1.69
C ARG A 44 27.61 -7.09 -2.92
N VAL A 45 28.55 -6.18 -3.12
CA VAL A 45 28.41 -5.09 -4.12
C VAL A 45 28.58 -5.57 -5.57
N GLU A 46 29.49 -6.50 -5.84
CA GLU A 46 29.67 -7.12 -7.17
C GLU A 46 28.36 -7.69 -7.71
N GLU A 47 27.60 -8.38 -6.85
CA GLU A 47 26.30 -8.95 -7.17
C GLU A 47 25.24 -7.87 -7.38
N ALA A 48 25.24 -6.82 -6.53
CA ALA A 48 24.34 -5.68 -6.67
C ALA A 48 24.55 -4.96 -8.02
N ILE A 49 25.81 -4.73 -8.41
CA ILE A 49 26.19 -4.13 -9.70
C ILE A 49 25.71 -5.02 -10.86
N THR A 50 25.86 -6.34 -10.76
CA THR A 50 25.44 -7.29 -11.79
C THR A 50 23.92 -7.23 -12.01
N ILE A 51 23.14 -7.19 -10.94
CA ILE A 51 21.68 -7.08 -11.00
C ILE A 51 21.26 -5.71 -11.56
N LEU A 52 21.89 -4.62 -11.14
CA LEU A 52 21.64 -3.28 -11.67
C LEU A 52 21.96 -3.18 -13.17
N ARG A 53 23.08 -3.76 -13.62
CA ARG A 53 23.45 -3.82 -15.04
C ARG A 53 22.42 -4.62 -15.85
N ARG A 54 21.94 -5.76 -15.31
CA ARG A 54 20.89 -6.57 -15.95
C ARG A 54 19.57 -5.78 -16.06
N GLY A 55 19.14 -5.12 -14.99
CA GLY A 55 17.94 -4.28 -14.98
C GLY A 55 18.01 -3.11 -15.98
N CYS A 56 19.15 -2.44 -16.04
CA CYS A 56 19.39 -1.35 -17.00
C CYS A 56 19.39 -1.88 -18.44
N ARG A 57 20.03 -3.02 -18.71
CA ARG A 57 20.01 -3.63 -20.04
C ARG A 57 18.58 -3.90 -20.51
N ILE A 58 17.71 -4.42 -19.63
CA ILE A 58 16.30 -4.67 -19.94
C ILE A 58 15.55 -3.36 -20.23
N ASN A 59 15.67 -2.36 -19.35
CA ASN A 59 15.01 -1.05 -19.53
C ASN A 59 15.49 -0.29 -20.78
N HIS A 60 16.77 -0.36 -21.12
CA HIS A 60 17.35 0.35 -22.26
C HIS A 60 17.20 -0.40 -23.59
N ILE A 61 17.07 -1.73 -23.59
CA ILE A 61 16.62 -2.49 -24.77
C ILE A 61 15.22 -2.02 -25.18
N LEU A 62 14.33 -1.78 -24.20
CA LEU A 62 12.98 -1.27 -24.43
C LEU A 62 12.97 0.19 -24.93
N LYS A 63 13.91 1.04 -24.47
CA LYS A 63 14.00 2.46 -24.84
C LYS A 63 14.89 2.80 -26.05
N LYS A 64 15.61 1.83 -26.65
CA LYS A 64 16.53 2.02 -27.81
C LYS A 64 17.63 3.08 -27.66
N ASP A 65 17.91 3.60 -26.46
CA ASP A 65 18.93 4.64 -26.23
C ASP A 65 20.23 4.03 -25.70
N LYS A 66 21.19 3.77 -26.61
CA LYS A 66 22.50 3.15 -26.31
C LYS A 66 23.51 4.11 -25.68
N SER A 67 23.30 5.43 -25.79
CA SER A 67 24.26 6.46 -25.38
C SER A 67 24.47 6.55 -23.86
N LYS A 68 23.43 6.28 -23.07
CA LYS A 68 23.46 6.33 -21.59
C LYS A 68 23.97 5.04 -20.95
N LEU A 69 23.94 3.93 -21.67
CA LEU A 69 24.38 2.63 -21.16
C LEU A 69 25.90 2.64 -20.90
N SER A 70 26.67 3.30 -21.77
CA SER A 70 28.13 3.46 -21.61
C SER A 70 28.50 4.41 -20.47
N GLN A 71 27.74 5.48 -20.25
CA GLN A 71 27.96 6.39 -19.11
C GLN A 71 27.73 5.70 -17.76
N LEU A 72 26.70 4.85 -17.69
CA LEU A 72 26.41 4.06 -16.48
C LEU A 72 27.45 2.97 -16.25
N ASP A 73 27.92 2.28 -17.29
CA ASP A 73 28.98 1.28 -17.17
C ASP A 73 30.30 1.89 -16.66
N ASN A 74 30.61 3.13 -17.04
CA ASN A 74 31.76 3.86 -16.50
C ASN A 74 31.55 4.19 -15.01
N TYR A 75 30.35 4.65 -14.62
CA TYR A 75 30.02 4.95 -13.23
C TYR A 75 30.05 3.70 -12.32
N LEU A 76 29.56 2.55 -12.82
CA LEU A 76 29.62 1.28 -12.10
C LEU A 76 31.06 0.76 -11.96
N LYS A 77 31.93 1.03 -12.94
CA LYS A 77 33.36 0.72 -12.83
C LYS A 77 34.07 1.59 -11.80
N ASP A 78 33.71 2.87 -11.72
CA ASP A 78 34.25 3.79 -10.71
C ASP A 78 33.80 3.40 -9.30
N LEU A 79 32.55 2.96 -9.13
CA LEU A 79 32.05 2.39 -7.87
C LEU A 79 32.83 1.15 -7.45
N ASN A 80 33.15 0.24 -8.38
CA ASN A 80 33.94 -0.97 -8.08
C ASN A 80 35.39 -0.62 -7.69
N LYS A 81 36.01 0.37 -8.36
CA LYS A 81 37.35 0.87 -8.00
C LYS A 81 37.40 1.47 -6.60
N ASN A 82 36.42 2.31 -6.24
CA ASN A 82 36.36 2.94 -4.91
C ASN A 82 36.14 1.92 -3.79
N GLN A 83 35.46 0.81 -4.09
CA GLN A 83 35.21 -0.26 -3.14
C GLN A 83 36.47 -1.09 -2.80
N SER A 84 37.41 -1.21 -3.74
CA SER A 84 38.72 -1.86 -3.50
C SER A 84 39.51 -1.17 -2.38
N HIS A 85 39.25 0.12 -2.16
CA HIS A 85 39.83 0.93 -1.09
C HIS A 85 39.07 0.82 0.24
N MET A 86 37.74 0.71 0.18
CA MET A 86 36.86 0.64 1.37
C MET A 86 36.82 -0.77 1.99
N GLY A 87 36.89 -1.83 1.18
CA GLY A 87 36.78 -3.23 1.62
C GLY A 87 37.92 -3.72 2.52
N LYS A 88 39.08 -3.05 2.53
CA LYS A 88 40.21 -3.39 3.42
C LYS A 88 40.04 -2.90 4.86
N LEU A 89 39.11 -1.99 5.14
CA LEU A 89 38.94 -1.38 6.47
C LEU A 89 37.89 -2.09 7.36
N TYR A 90 37.04 -2.99 6.82
CA TYR A 90 35.81 -3.48 7.49
C TYR A 90 35.72 -4.97 7.76
N VAL A 91 36.75 -5.75 7.47
CA VAL A 91 36.71 -7.21 7.64
C VAL A 91 36.50 -7.64 9.12
N HIS A 92 36.50 -6.71 10.09
CA HIS A 92 36.33 -6.98 11.52
C HIS A 92 35.07 -6.38 12.20
N GLY A 93 34.02 -6.01 11.48
CA GLY A 93 32.74 -5.66 12.13
C GLY A 93 31.94 -6.89 12.54
N GLU A 94 31.77 -7.16 13.83
CA GLU A 94 30.87 -8.21 14.32
C GLU A 94 29.42 -7.99 13.82
N PRO A 95 28.67 -9.07 13.50
CA PRO A 95 27.28 -8.94 13.06
C PRO A 95 26.42 -8.36 14.19
N ILE A 96 25.86 -7.18 13.95
CA ILE A 96 24.93 -6.51 14.87
C ILE A 96 23.77 -7.46 15.18
N SER A 97 23.54 -7.70 16.48
CA SER A 97 22.48 -8.60 16.96
C SER A 97 21.09 -8.17 16.49
N VAL A 98 20.25 -9.14 16.15
CA VAL A 98 18.85 -8.92 15.69
C VAL A 98 18.05 -8.10 16.71
N SER A 99 18.31 -8.29 18.01
CA SER A 99 17.65 -7.53 19.08
C SER A 99 18.03 -6.05 19.07
N GLU A 100 19.28 -5.73 18.77
CA GLU A 100 19.79 -4.35 18.71
C GLU A 100 19.23 -3.62 17.48
N ARG A 101 19.08 -4.34 16.37
CA ARG A 101 18.40 -3.85 15.16
C ARG A 101 16.92 -3.55 15.42
N PHE A 102 16.24 -4.40 16.19
CA PHE A 102 14.84 -4.19 16.57
C PHE A 102 14.66 -2.99 17.50
N ILE A 103 15.55 -2.82 18.48
CA ILE A 103 15.55 -1.66 19.40
C ILE A 103 15.83 -0.36 18.63
N ASN A 104 16.75 -0.39 17.67
CA ASN A 104 17.04 0.76 16.81
C ASN A 104 15.88 1.09 15.87
N LEU A 105 15.16 0.08 15.36
CA LEU A 105 13.90 0.27 14.62
C LEU A 105 12.84 0.94 15.50
N LEU A 106 12.65 0.46 16.73
CA LEU A 106 11.70 1.06 17.68
C LEU A 106 12.09 2.50 18.07
N LYS A 107 13.37 2.79 18.29
CA LYS A 107 13.86 4.16 18.52
C LYS A 107 13.69 5.04 17.28
N SER A 108 13.89 4.51 16.08
CA SER A 108 13.62 5.22 14.82
C SER A 108 12.13 5.51 14.63
N THR A 109 11.25 4.60 15.03
CA THR A 109 9.80 4.87 15.07
C THR A 109 9.41 5.97 16.05
N LYS A 110 10.16 6.17 17.15
CA LYS A 110 9.98 7.36 18.01
C LYS A 110 10.33 8.68 17.30
N LYS A 111 11.30 8.68 16.38
CA LYS A 111 11.67 9.85 15.56
C LYS A 111 10.61 10.16 14.50
N ILE A 112 9.97 9.12 13.93
CA ILE A 112 8.79 9.22 13.04
C ILE A 112 7.63 9.94 13.77
N THR A 113 7.49 9.71 15.08
CA THR A 113 6.46 10.34 15.93
C THR A 113 6.74 11.83 16.26
N CYS A 114 7.85 12.43 15.83
CA CYS A 114 8.20 13.80 16.25
C CYS A 114 7.54 14.89 15.38
N CYS A 115 7.23 14.60 14.11
CA CYS A 115 6.55 15.56 13.25
C CYS A 115 5.03 15.56 13.53
N ARG A 116 4.57 16.54 14.33
CA ARG A 116 3.15 16.67 14.75
C ARG A 116 2.14 16.66 13.58
N GLN A 117 2.55 17.11 12.40
CA GLN A 117 1.72 17.07 11.19
C GLN A 117 1.60 15.65 10.59
N MET A 118 2.67 14.87 10.62
CA MET A 118 2.71 13.52 10.06
C MET A 118 1.97 12.52 10.94
N ASN A 119 2.05 12.68 12.27
CA ASN A 119 1.24 11.89 13.20
C ASN A 119 -0.26 12.12 13.00
N LYS A 120 -0.67 13.36 12.78
CA LYS A 120 -2.07 13.69 12.48
C LYS A 120 -2.53 12.96 11.21
N ALA A 121 -1.73 13.05 10.14
CA ALA A 121 -1.97 12.33 8.89
C ALA A 121 -2.07 10.80 9.10
N LEU A 122 -1.16 10.21 9.88
CA LEU A 122 -1.14 8.79 10.19
C LEU A 122 -2.37 8.35 10.99
N ILE A 123 -2.74 9.07 12.04
CA ILE A 123 -3.93 8.77 12.86
C ILE A 123 -5.19 8.82 11.99
N ILE A 124 -5.35 9.86 11.16
CA ILE A 124 -6.52 9.97 10.29
C ILE A 124 -6.52 8.84 9.24
N CYS A 125 -5.36 8.47 8.67
CA CYS A 125 -5.26 7.33 7.76
C CYS A 125 -5.64 6.01 8.44
N VAL A 126 -5.16 5.75 9.66
CA VAL A 126 -5.55 4.55 10.43
C VAL A 126 -7.06 4.51 10.64
N LEU A 127 -7.69 5.65 10.98
CA LEU A 127 -9.15 5.73 11.15
C LEU A 127 -9.88 5.47 9.83
N ILE A 128 -9.44 6.06 8.71
CA ILE A 128 -10.03 5.81 7.39
C ILE A 128 -9.91 4.33 7.01
N PHE A 129 -8.72 3.72 7.14
CA PHE A 129 -8.52 2.29 6.86
C PHE A 129 -9.36 1.38 7.76
N THR A 130 -9.53 1.76 9.04
CA THR A 130 -10.38 1.03 9.98
C THR A 130 -11.84 1.07 9.55
N MET A 131 -12.37 2.25 9.23
CA MET A 131 -13.75 2.41 8.77
C MET A 131 -13.98 1.76 7.39
N HIS A 132 -12.98 1.83 6.51
CA HIS A 132 -13.01 1.17 5.21
C HIS A 132 -13.10 -0.35 5.35
N SER A 133 -12.23 -0.94 6.17
CA SER A 133 -12.22 -2.38 6.45
C SER A 133 -13.52 -2.84 7.13
N LEU A 134 -14.05 -2.03 8.05
CA LEU A 134 -15.34 -2.25 8.70
C LEU A 134 -16.49 -2.37 7.69
N ALA A 135 -16.66 -1.38 6.82
CA ALA A 135 -17.74 -1.38 5.84
C ALA A 135 -17.54 -2.42 4.74
N PHE A 136 -16.34 -2.52 4.16
CA PHE A 136 -16.07 -3.44 3.05
C PHE A 136 -16.28 -4.90 3.44
N LEU A 137 -15.70 -5.34 4.56
CA LEU A 137 -15.89 -6.70 5.06
C LEU A 137 -17.31 -6.91 5.59
N GLY A 138 -17.86 -5.91 6.29
CA GLY A 138 -19.22 -5.94 6.82
C GLY A 138 -20.27 -6.23 5.75
N ILE A 139 -20.29 -5.43 4.68
CA ILE A 139 -21.21 -5.57 3.54
C ILE A 139 -21.02 -6.92 2.85
N THR A 140 -19.77 -7.33 2.62
CA THR A 140 -19.44 -8.60 1.94
C THR A 140 -19.93 -9.81 2.72
N LEU A 141 -19.85 -9.76 4.05
CA LEU A 141 -20.32 -10.84 4.94
C LEU A 141 -21.83 -10.80 5.13
N PHE A 142 -22.43 -9.61 5.21
CA PHE A 142 -23.86 -9.42 5.42
C PHE A 142 -24.69 -10.01 4.27
N SER A 143 -24.28 -9.74 3.02
CA SER A 143 -25.01 -10.24 1.83
C SER A 143 -25.08 -11.78 1.76
N LYS A 144 -24.11 -12.49 2.34
CA LYS A 144 -24.10 -13.96 2.40
C LYS A 144 -25.14 -14.53 3.37
N TYR A 145 -25.53 -13.77 4.39
CA TYR A 145 -26.46 -14.24 5.42
C TYR A 145 -27.92 -14.31 4.91
N ILE A 146 -28.25 -13.49 3.92
CA ILE A 146 -29.64 -13.14 3.58
C ILE A 146 -30.25 -14.04 2.47
N ASN A 147 -29.45 -14.78 1.70
CA ASN A 147 -29.93 -15.49 0.50
C ASN A 147 -29.84 -17.01 0.60
N TYR A 148 -30.87 -17.69 0.06
CA TYR A 148 -30.97 -19.16 0.00
C TYR A 148 -29.82 -19.85 -0.77
N ASN A 149 -29.18 -19.18 -1.72
CA ASN A 149 -28.06 -19.74 -2.48
C ASN A 149 -26.77 -18.91 -2.31
N VAL A 150 -25.97 -19.30 -1.32
CA VAL A 150 -24.71 -18.66 -0.94
C VAL A 150 -23.72 -18.57 -2.12
N TYR A 151 -23.76 -19.53 -3.05
CA TYR A 151 -22.85 -19.56 -4.21
C TYR A 151 -23.13 -18.43 -5.19
N ILE A 152 -24.40 -18.17 -5.51
CA ILE A 152 -24.78 -17.11 -6.46
C ILE A 152 -24.40 -15.74 -5.89
N VAL A 153 -24.72 -15.48 -4.63
CA VAL A 153 -24.38 -14.21 -3.98
C VAL A 153 -22.88 -14.02 -3.87
N THR A 154 -22.14 -15.07 -3.51
CA THR A 154 -20.67 -14.99 -3.44
C THR A 154 -20.07 -14.75 -4.83
N LEU A 155 -20.70 -15.26 -5.90
CA LEU A 155 -20.28 -14.98 -7.27
C LEU A 155 -20.53 -13.51 -7.64
N ILE A 156 -21.72 -12.99 -7.33
CA ILE A 156 -22.08 -11.59 -7.59
C ILE A 156 -21.13 -10.64 -6.83
N ASN A 157 -20.90 -10.88 -5.53
CA ASN A 157 -19.95 -10.08 -4.73
C ASN A 157 -18.49 -10.18 -5.23
N ALA A 158 -18.11 -11.30 -5.87
CA ALA A 158 -16.80 -11.40 -6.50
C ALA A 158 -16.74 -10.58 -7.80
N LEU A 159 -17.83 -10.58 -8.59
CA LEU A 159 -17.92 -9.81 -9.83
C LEU A 159 -17.94 -8.29 -9.58
N THR A 160 -18.53 -7.83 -8.47
CA THR A 160 -18.49 -6.40 -8.10
C THR A 160 -17.08 -5.87 -7.85
N GLY A 161 -16.11 -6.75 -7.57
CA GLY A 161 -14.71 -6.40 -7.39
C GLY A 161 -13.96 -6.04 -8.68
N ILE A 162 -14.56 -6.25 -9.86
CA ILE A 162 -13.93 -5.98 -11.16
C ILE A 162 -14.21 -4.54 -11.67
N PRO A 163 -15.46 -4.06 -11.77
CA PRO A 163 -15.75 -2.77 -12.39
C PRO A 163 -15.22 -1.59 -11.58
N GLY A 164 -15.24 -1.67 -10.24
CA GLY A 164 -14.78 -0.58 -9.35
C GLY A 164 -13.31 -0.21 -9.59
N PRO A 165 -12.37 -1.15 -9.47
CA PRO A 165 -10.97 -0.95 -9.81
C PRO A 165 -10.68 -0.41 -11.20
N ILE A 166 -11.39 -0.90 -12.22
CA ILE A 166 -11.22 -0.43 -13.60
C ILE A 166 -11.66 1.02 -13.71
N ALA A 167 -12.84 1.36 -13.17
CA ALA A 167 -13.34 2.72 -13.13
C ALA A 167 -12.38 3.64 -12.36
N ALA A 168 -11.86 3.19 -11.21
CA ALA A 168 -10.88 3.95 -10.43
C ALA A 168 -9.61 4.26 -11.21
N SER A 169 -9.11 3.28 -11.95
CA SER A 169 -7.90 3.42 -12.78
C SER A 169 -8.13 4.42 -13.93
N VAL A 170 -9.32 4.44 -14.52
CA VAL A 170 -9.70 5.41 -15.55
C VAL A 170 -9.84 6.81 -14.96
N VAL A 171 -10.53 6.94 -13.81
CA VAL A 171 -10.75 8.23 -13.15
C VAL A 171 -9.43 8.87 -12.72
N TYR A 172 -8.52 8.12 -12.12
CA TYR A 172 -7.19 8.62 -11.74
C TYR A 172 -6.28 8.92 -12.94
N ARG A 173 -6.57 8.37 -14.12
CA ARG A 173 -5.88 8.74 -15.37
C ARG A 173 -6.40 10.06 -15.94
N CYS A 174 -7.71 10.30 -15.84
CA CYS A 174 -8.35 11.48 -16.42
C CYS A 174 -8.35 12.70 -15.47
N TYR A 175 -8.27 12.49 -14.17
CA TYR A 175 -8.44 13.55 -13.16
C TYR A 175 -7.16 13.74 -12.34
N LYS A 176 -6.67 14.99 -12.27
CA LYS A 176 -5.41 15.34 -11.60
C LYS A 176 -5.51 15.31 -10.07
N TYR A 177 -6.65 15.70 -9.51
CA TYR A 177 -6.87 15.74 -8.06
C TYR A 177 -7.28 14.37 -7.54
N ARG A 178 -6.58 13.84 -6.52
CA ARG A 178 -6.85 12.48 -6.03
C ARG A 178 -7.88 12.43 -4.92
N ARG A 179 -7.92 13.46 -4.06
CA ARG A 179 -8.84 13.50 -2.93
C ARG A 179 -10.31 13.55 -3.37
N PHE A 180 -10.62 14.39 -4.36
CA PHE A 180 -12.01 14.62 -4.77
C PHE A 180 -12.70 13.34 -5.30
N PRO A 181 -12.13 12.58 -6.25
CA PRO A 181 -12.73 11.32 -6.70
C PRO A 181 -12.89 10.29 -5.58
N LEU A 182 -11.92 10.20 -4.65
CA LEU A 182 -12.00 9.30 -3.50
C LEU A 182 -13.10 9.74 -2.50
N MET A 183 -13.34 11.05 -2.33
CA MET A 183 -14.48 11.53 -1.55
C MET A 183 -15.81 11.16 -2.21
N CYS A 184 -15.90 11.28 -3.54
CA CYS A 184 -17.11 10.92 -4.29
C CYS A 184 -17.48 9.44 -4.11
N THR A 185 -16.52 8.52 -4.16
CA THR A 185 -16.82 7.09 -3.97
C THR A 185 -17.37 6.80 -2.58
N TYR A 186 -16.83 7.43 -1.52
CA TYR A 186 -17.39 7.30 -0.17
C TYR A 186 -18.77 7.92 -0.02
N ILE A 187 -19.00 9.12 -0.56
CA ILE A 187 -20.31 9.78 -0.49
C ILE A 187 -21.38 8.98 -1.25
N ILE A 188 -21.08 8.51 -2.47
CA ILE A 188 -22.00 7.66 -3.25
C ILE A 188 -22.31 6.37 -2.50
N SER A 189 -21.29 5.72 -1.92
CA SER A 189 -21.50 4.52 -1.11
C SER A 189 -22.38 4.78 0.11
N ALA A 190 -22.21 5.91 0.80
CA ALA A 190 -23.03 6.30 1.95
C ALA A 190 -24.49 6.52 1.53
N ILE A 191 -24.74 7.20 0.41
CA ILE A 191 -26.09 7.43 -0.12
C ILE A 191 -26.77 6.10 -0.47
N LEU A 192 -26.09 5.22 -1.19
CA LEU A 192 -26.64 3.90 -1.57
C LEU A 192 -27.00 3.07 -0.35
N LEU A 193 -26.11 3.00 0.65
CA LEU A 193 -26.35 2.26 1.89
C LEU A 193 -27.44 2.91 2.74
N CYS A 194 -27.51 4.25 2.79
CA CYS A 194 -28.57 4.96 3.50
C CYS A 194 -29.95 4.63 2.92
N ILE A 195 -30.10 4.75 1.60
CA ILE A 195 -31.36 4.45 0.91
C ILE A 195 -31.74 2.98 1.12
N GLY A 196 -30.80 2.05 0.90
CA GLY A 196 -31.04 0.63 1.09
C GLY A 196 -31.44 0.27 2.52
N GLY A 197 -30.71 0.79 3.51
CA GLY A 197 -30.96 0.53 4.93
C GLY A 197 -32.26 1.15 5.44
N VAL A 198 -32.57 2.40 5.07
CA VAL A 198 -33.83 3.05 5.46
C VAL A 198 -35.02 2.34 4.84
N TYR A 199 -34.92 1.95 3.56
CA TYR A 199 -35.96 1.18 2.88
C TYR A 199 -36.27 -0.13 3.61
N THR A 200 -35.24 -0.91 3.99
CA THR A 200 -35.46 -2.19 4.69
C THR A 200 -36.02 -2.02 6.09
N VAL A 201 -35.57 -0.99 6.83
CA VAL A 201 -36.02 -0.77 8.21
C VAL A 201 -37.47 -0.28 8.28
N LEU A 202 -37.92 0.48 7.27
CA LEU A 202 -39.28 1.07 7.26
C LEU A 202 -40.32 0.19 6.56
N TRP A 203 -39.98 -0.45 5.44
CA TRP A 203 -40.94 -1.20 4.64
C TRP A 203 -40.97 -2.71 4.92
N GLU A 204 -39.99 -3.23 5.68
CA GLU A 204 -39.88 -4.65 6.05
C GLU A 204 -40.27 -5.59 4.87
N PRO A 205 -39.62 -5.46 3.70
CA PRO A 205 -40.01 -6.18 2.49
C PRO A 205 -39.85 -7.69 2.67
N LEU A 206 -40.74 -8.47 2.06
CA LEU A 206 -40.69 -9.95 2.06
C LEU A 206 -39.42 -10.50 1.36
N THR A 207 -38.78 -9.70 0.51
CA THR A 207 -37.57 -10.10 -0.23
C THR A 207 -36.49 -9.03 -0.15
N ASP A 208 -35.26 -9.44 0.12
CA ASP A 208 -34.11 -8.53 0.30
C ASP A 208 -33.37 -8.21 -1.00
N ASN A 209 -34.06 -8.35 -2.14
CA ASN A 209 -33.50 -8.07 -3.46
C ASN A 209 -33.04 -6.62 -3.58
N VAL A 210 -33.86 -5.69 -3.09
CA VAL A 210 -33.57 -4.24 -3.12
C VAL A 210 -32.34 -3.93 -2.28
N LEU A 211 -32.27 -4.48 -1.06
CA LEU A 211 -31.10 -4.30 -0.17
C LEU A 211 -29.82 -4.82 -0.81
N ASN A 212 -29.88 -6.01 -1.41
CA ASN A 212 -28.72 -6.60 -2.09
C ASN A 212 -28.25 -5.75 -3.28
N ILE A 213 -29.16 -5.13 -4.05
CA ILE A 213 -28.78 -4.23 -5.15
C ILE A 213 -28.00 -3.02 -4.61
N PHE A 214 -28.51 -2.38 -3.55
CA PHE A 214 -27.84 -1.23 -2.93
C PHE A 214 -26.49 -1.62 -2.28
N CYS A 215 -26.42 -2.74 -1.57
CA CYS A 215 -25.19 -3.26 -0.99
C CYS A 215 -24.15 -3.59 -2.07
N ASN A 216 -24.54 -4.22 -3.18
CA ASN A 216 -23.63 -4.51 -4.28
C ASN A 216 -23.15 -3.24 -4.99
N GLY A 217 -24.03 -2.26 -5.20
CA GLY A 217 -23.64 -0.95 -5.74
C GLY A 217 -22.60 -0.25 -4.85
N ALA A 218 -22.81 -0.27 -3.53
CA ALA A 218 -21.85 0.24 -2.57
C ALA A 218 -20.53 -0.57 -2.57
N LEU A 219 -20.60 -1.90 -2.73
CA LEU A 219 -19.42 -2.77 -2.80
C LEU A 219 -18.54 -2.46 -4.03
N ILE A 220 -19.15 -2.09 -5.17
CA ILE A 220 -18.42 -1.61 -6.36
C ILE A 220 -17.65 -0.32 -6.02
N MET A 221 -18.32 0.64 -5.36
CA MET A 221 -17.68 1.90 -4.95
C MET A 221 -16.57 1.67 -3.92
N TYR A 222 -16.77 0.80 -2.94
CA TYR A 222 -15.73 0.43 -1.98
C TYR A 222 -14.54 -0.27 -2.64
N SER A 223 -14.78 -1.15 -3.63
CA SER A 223 -13.72 -1.79 -4.39
C SER A 223 -12.88 -0.77 -5.18
N ALA A 224 -13.52 0.26 -5.74
CA ALA A 224 -12.82 1.40 -6.33
C ALA A 224 -12.00 2.16 -5.27
N SER A 225 -12.62 2.47 -4.13
CA SER A 225 -11.99 3.17 -3.00
C SER A 225 -10.76 2.44 -2.47
N THR A 226 -10.71 1.10 -2.46
CA THR A 226 -9.55 0.35 -1.94
C THR A 226 -8.25 0.72 -2.69
N ILE A 227 -8.31 0.77 -4.02
CA ILE A 227 -7.15 1.11 -4.85
C ILE A 227 -6.84 2.59 -4.72
N MET A 228 -7.87 3.43 -4.80
CA MET A 228 -7.74 4.88 -4.67
C MET A 228 -7.10 5.30 -3.34
N LEU A 229 -7.56 4.71 -2.22
CA LEU A 229 -7.04 4.94 -0.87
C LEU A 229 -5.61 4.43 -0.71
N SER A 230 -5.29 3.25 -1.25
CA SER A 230 -3.94 2.68 -1.17
C SER A 230 -2.92 3.61 -1.83
N ILE A 231 -3.27 4.19 -2.97
CA ILE A 231 -2.40 5.14 -3.67
C ILE A 231 -2.34 6.49 -2.94
N TYR A 232 -3.49 7.05 -2.56
CA TYR A 232 -3.56 8.33 -1.86
C TYR A 232 -2.77 8.32 -0.54
N CYS A 233 -2.87 7.23 0.23
CA CYS A 233 -2.08 7.04 1.45
C CYS A 233 -0.57 7.00 1.15
N ALA A 234 -0.15 6.33 0.08
CA ALA A 234 1.26 6.28 -0.31
C ALA A 234 1.83 7.64 -0.73
N GLU A 235 1.02 8.54 -1.28
CA GLU A 235 1.46 9.89 -1.65
C GLU A 235 1.52 10.86 -0.49
N LEU A 236 0.76 10.60 0.58
CA LEU A 236 0.72 11.46 1.75
C LEU A 236 2.03 11.44 2.55
N PHE A 237 2.78 10.34 2.45
CA PHE A 237 4.00 10.10 3.20
C PHE A 237 5.24 10.13 2.29
N PRO A 238 6.35 10.73 2.76
CA PRO A 238 7.62 10.79 2.03
C PRO A 238 8.26 9.40 1.95
N SER A 239 9.18 9.24 1.00
CA SER A 239 9.68 7.93 0.56
C SER A 239 10.28 7.05 1.65
N TYR A 240 10.92 7.64 2.67
CA TYR A 240 11.56 6.90 3.75
C TYR A 240 10.57 6.29 4.76
N MET A 241 9.35 6.81 4.87
CA MET A 241 8.32 6.29 5.79
C MET A 241 7.04 5.83 5.09
N ARG A 242 6.93 6.03 3.77
CA ARG A 242 5.79 5.64 2.93
C ARG A 242 5.32 4.21 3.18
N SER A 243 6.20 3.22 3.01
CA SER A 243 5.84 1.81 3.16
C SER A 243 5.42 1.46 4.58
N SER A 244 6.10 2.02 5.58
CA SER A 244 5.78 1.80 7.00
C SER A 244 4.42 2.40 7.37
N ALA A 245 4.13 3.62 6.93
CA ALA A 245 2.87 4.30 7.22
C ALA A 245 1.68 3.58 6.57
N VAL A 246 1.77 3.24 5.28
CA VAL A 246 0.73 2.47 4.58
C VAL A 246 0.54 1.10 5.24
N GLY A 247 1.64 0.43 5.61
CA GLY A 247 1.60 -0.86 6.30
C GLY A 247 0.91 -0.79 7.67
N ILE A 248 1.25 0.21 8.50
CA ILE A 248 0.64 0.43 9.82
C ILE A 248 -0.85 0.75 9.67
N SER A 249 -1.22 1.66 8.76
CA SER A 249 -2.63 2.01 8.53
C SER A 249 -3.45 0.82 8.06
N ASN A 250 -2.95 0.04 7.10
CA ASN A 250 -3.65 -1.16 6.61
C ASN A 250 -3.71 -2.27 7.67
N GLY A 251 -2.63 -2.46 8.45
CA GLY A 251 -2.55 -3.44 9.52
C GLY A 251 -3.55 -3.15 10.64
N LEU A 252 -3.49 -1.95 11.22
CA LEU A 252 -4.44 -1.51 12.26
C LEU A 252 -5.87 -1.40 11.72
N GLY A 253 -6.05 -1.07 10.44
CA GLY A 253 -7.35 -1.06 9.78
C GLY A 253 -8.08 -2.40 9.85
N ARG A 254 -7.37 -3.53 10.01
CA ARG A 254 -8.00 -4.85 10.18
C ARG A 254 -8.87 -4.97 11.43
N ILE A 255 -8.66 -4.14 12.45
CA ILE A 255 -9.54 -4.05 13.61
C ILE A 255 -10.98 -3.76 13.18
N GLY A 256 -11.18 -2.91 12.16
CA GLY A 256 -12.50 -2.64 11.60
C GLY A 256 -13.18 -3.89 11.04
N GLY A 257 -12.41 -4.79 10.43
CA GLY A 257 -12.92 -6.07 9.94
C GLY A 257 -13.43 -6.99 11.05
N ILE A 258 -12.75 -6.99 12.21
CA ILE A 258 -13.20 -7.74 13.40
C ILE A 258 -14.52 -7.17 13.92
N ILE A 259 -14.60 -5.84 14.01
CA ILE A 259 -15.82 -5.13 14.44
C ILE A 259 -16.97 -5.36 13.45
N SER A 260 -16.70 -5.55 12.15
CA SER A 260 -17.74 -5.75 11.13
C SER A 260 -18.65 -6.94 11.39
N THR A 261 -18.09 -8.05 11.88
CA THR A 261 -18.88 -9.24 12.23
C THR A 261 -19.81 -8.95 13.41
N LEU A 262 -19.35 -8.16 14.39
CA LEU A 262 -20.16 -7.72 15.53
C LEU A 262 -21.25 -6.74 15.10
N VAL A 263 -20.94 -5.85 14.15
CA VAL A 263 -21.94 -4.94 13.56
C VAL A 263 -23.00 -5.73 12.80
N ASN A 264 -22.65 -6.76 12.05
CA ASN A 264 -23.63 -7.60 11.38
C ASN A 264 -24.57 -8.34 12.35
N TYR A 265 -24.12 -8.64 13.57
CA TYR A 265 -24.99 -9.22 14.61
C TYR A 265 -26.12 -8.27 15.04
N THR A 266 -25.97 -6.95 14.85
CA THR A 266 -27.01 -5.96 15.19
C THR A 266 -28.29 -6.13 14.39
N ASP A 267 -28.23 -6.81 13.23
CA ASP A 267 -29.39 -7.16 12.42
C ASP A 267 -30.43 -7.98 13.20
N PHE A 268 -29.94 -8.93 14.00
CA PHE A 268 -30.78 -9.77 14.87
C PHE A 268 -31.19 -9.08 16.15
N ALA A 269 -30.31 -8.24 16.71
CA ALA A 269 -30.54 -7.64 18.02
C ALA A 269 -31.56 -6.49 17.97
N PHE A 270 -31.62 -5.76 16.85
CA PHE A 270 -32.48 -4.59 16.71
C PHE A 270 -33.52 -4.78 15.61
N LYS A 271 -33.14 -4.54 14.36
CA LYS A 271 -34.01 -4.63 13.19
C LYS A 271 -33.20 -5.00 11.95
N HIS A 272 -33.87 -5.66 11.02
CA HIS A 272 -33.29 -6.00 9.73
C HIS A 272 -32.87 -4.74 8.95
N GLY A 273 -31.62 -4.70 8.48
CA GLY A 273 -31.04 -3.57 7.75
C GLY A 273 -30.32 -2.53 8.63
N THR A 274 -30.31 -2.70 9.96
CA THR A 274 -29.55 -1.82 10.87
C THR A 274 -28.03 -1.80 10.65
N PRO A 275 -27.34 -2.92 10.33
CA PRO A 275 -25.89 -2.89 10.06
C PRO A 275 -25.54 -1.97 8.88
N VAL A 276 -26.40 -1.95 7.86
CA VAL A 276 -26.20 -1.17 6.63
C VAL A 276 -26.25 0.34 6.91
N LEU A 277 -27.11 0.78 7.84
CA LEU A 277 -27.13 2.17 8.30
C LEU A 277 -25.86 2.56 9.06
N ILE A 278 -25.30 1.64 9.86
CA ILE A 278 -24.02 1.86 10.55
C ILE A 278 -22.89 2.01 9.52
N TYR A 279 -22.88 1.19 8.47
CA TYR A 279 -21.92 1.33 7.37
C TYR A 279 -22.10 2.61 6.55
N SER A 280 -23.33 3.08 6.38
CA SER A 280 -23.60 4.40 5.76
C SER A 280 -22.97 5.54 6.58
N GLY A 281 -23.21 5.55 7.90
CA GLY A 281 -22.64 6.55 8.81
C GLY A 281 -21.11 6.52 8.82
N SER A 282 -20.51 5.33 8.84
CA SER A 282 -19.05 5.18 8.78
C SER A 282 -18.47 5.65 7.44
N SER A 283 -19.20 5.46 6.33
CA SER A 283 -18.80 5.95 4.99
C SER A 283 -18.84 7.47 4.92
N MET A 284 -19.85 8.11 5.52
CA MET A 284 -19.95 9.57 5.59
C MET A 284 -18.83 10.16 6.46
N LEU A 285 -18.53 9.53 7.59
CA LEU A 285 -17.42 9.92 8.46
C LEU A 285 -16.08 9.77 7.74
N GLN A 286 -15.89 8.75 6.91
CA GLN A 286 -14.68 8.61 6.07
C GLN A 286 -14.51 9.78 5.11
N ALA A 287 -15.58 10.22 4.44
CA ALA A 287 -15.53 11.38 3.56
C ALA A 287 -15.15 12.66 4.33
N PHE A 288 -15.70 12.84 5.54
CA PHE A 288 -15.34 13.96 6.42
C PHE A 288 -13.88 13.90 6.89
N LEU A 289 -13.40 12.72 7.33
CA LEU A 289 -12.01 12.54 7.73
C LEU A 289 -11.06 12.81 6.56
N LEU A 290 -11.41 12.35 5.35
CA LEU A 290 -10.65 12.63 4.14
C LEU A 290 -10.63 14.13 3.80
N TYR A 291 -11.66 14.88 4.17
CA TYR A 291 -11.67 16.34 4.03
C TYR A 291 -10.58 17.02 4.90
N CYS A 292 -10.26 16.44 6.06
CA CYS A 292 -9.22 16.94 6.95
C CYS A 292 -7.79 16.64 6.47
N LEU A 293 -7.61 15.79 5.46
CA LEU A 293 -6.31 15.53 4.84
C LEU A 293 -6.01 16.52 3.70
N ARG A 294 -4.72 16.77 3.49
CA ARG A 294 -4.22 17.60 2.39
C ARG A 294 -4.39 16.88 1.05
N ASP A 295 -4.80 17.59 0.01
CA ASP A 295 -4.86 17.02 -1.33
C ASP A 295 -3.44 16.83 -1.89
N THR A 296 -3.20 15.66 -2.50
CA THR A 296 -1.95 15.35 -3.19
C THR A 296 -2.18 15.59 -4.67
N SER A 297 -1.49 16.57 -5.26
CA SER A 297 -1.68 17.02 -6.64
C SER A 297 -1.19 15.99 -7.70
N GLY A 298 -1.08 14.71 -7.34
CA GLY A 298 -0.46 13.67 -8.15
C GLY A 298 1.07 13.73 -8.22
N GLU A 299 1.69 14.62 -7.45
CA GLU A 299 3.14 14.74 -7.33
C GLU A 299 3.59 14.09 -6.02
N ASP A 300 4.56 13.18 -6.10
CA ASP A 300 5.23 12.64 -4.92
C ASP A 300 5.85 13.82 -4.13
N LEU A 301 5.66 13.84 -2.81
CA LEU A 301 6.38 14.76 -1.94
C LEU A 301 7.88 14.62 -2.24
N SER A 302 8.47 15.70 -2.76
CA SER A 302 9.90 15.77 -3.02
C SER A 302 10.65 15.34 -1.77
N ASP A 303 11.57 14.38 -1.91
CA ASP A 303 12.53 13.96 -0.88
C ASP A 303 13.43 15.16 -0.56
N VAL A 304 12.92 16.15 0.18
CA VAL A 304 13.66 17.34 0.57
C VAL A 304 14.08 17.12 2.01
N ASP A 305 15.34 16.73 2.16
CA ASP A 305 16.13 16.50 3.38
C ASP A 305 16.23 17.69 4.35
N LYS A 306 15.28 18.64 4.34
CA LYS A 306 15.33 19.85 5.17
C LYS A 306 15.17 19.60 6.68
N GLY A 307 14.85 18.38 7.11
CA GLY A 307 14.74 18.03 8.54
C GLY A 307 15.87 17.17 9.08
N LEU A 308 16.73 16.62 8.22
CA LEU A 308 17.87 15.80 8.62
C LEU A 308 19.16 16.62 8.69
N GLU A 309 19.35 17.60 7.82
CA GLU A 309 20.54 18.49 7.90
C GLU A 309 20.58 19.26 9.23
N SER A 310 19.44 19.72 9.76
CA SER A 310 19.43 20.53 10.99
C SER A 310 19.60 19.75 12.29
N THR A 311 19.61 18.41 12.28
CA THR A 311 19.88 17.60 13.49
C THR A 311 21.11 16.72 13.38
N THR A 312 21.73 16.65 12.19
CA THR A 312 23.01 15.98 12.05
C THR A 312 24.11 16.88 12.63
N ASP A 313 24.02 18.20 12.49
CA ASP A 313 25.01 19.14 13.06
C ASP A 313 25.15 19.07 14.59
N ASP A 314 24.07 18.80 15.32
CA ASP A 314 24.13 18.74 16.81
C ASP A 314 24.60 17.38 17.36
N HIS A 315 24.52 16.30 16.57
CA HIS A 315 24.99 14.96 16.98
C HIS A 315 26.35 14.56 16.40
N ILE A 316 26.85 15.30 15.40
CA ILE A 316 28.15 15.04 14.75
C ILE A 316 29.34 15.29 15.70
N HIS A 317 29.19 15.94 16.84
CA HIS A 317 30.35 16.35 17.65
C HIS A 317 31.01 15.29 18.56
N GLN A 318 30.53 14.05 18.68
CA GLN A 318 30.99 13.16 19.77
C GLN A 318 31.66 11.81 19.46
N ASN A 319 31.87 11.36 18.23
CA ASN A 319 32.63 10.11 18.01
C ASN A 319 33.56 10.15 16.80
N GLY A 320 34.87 10.30 17.05
CA GLY A 320 35.89 10.59 16.04
C GLY A 320 36.40 9.42 15.19
N SER A 321 36.12 8.16 15.55
CA SER A 321 36.70 6.98 14.86
C SER A 321 35.72 6.30 13.88
N ASN A 322 34.42 6.24 14.19
CA ASN A 322 33.38 5.71 13.28
C ASN A 322 32.93 6.73 12.20
N LYS A 323 33.48 7.95 12.24
CA LYS A 323 33.07 9.07 11.39
C LYS A 323 33.42 8.90 9.92
N SER A 324 34.64 8.45 9.60
CA SER A 324 35.06 8.23 8.20
C SER A 324 34.33 7.05 7.57
N ILE A 325 33.89 6.14 8.41
CA ILE A 325 33.27 4.88 8.08
C ILE A 325 31.81 5.05 7.67
N ASP A 326 31.04 5.66 8.56
CA ASP A 326 29.65 5.94 8.31
C ASP A 326 29.51 7.05 7.26
N ALA A 327 30.43 8.02 7.19
CA ALA A 327 30.44 9.02 6.12
C ALA A 327 30.67 8.39 4.74
N GLY A 328 31.61 7.46 4.59
CA GLY A 328 31.84 6.77 3.31
C GLY A 328 30.67 5.87 2.90
N ARG A 329 29.98 5.26 3.88
CA ARG A 329 28.77 4.47 3.65
C ARG A 329 27.58 5.35 3.27
N GLU A 330 27.38 6.47 3.98
CA GLU A 330 26.35 7.46 3.68
C GLU A 330 26.57 8.09 2.31
N GLU A 331 27.80 8.52 1.99
CA GLU A 331 28.16 9.07 0.70
C GLU A 331 27.93 8.06 -0.43
N PHE A 332 28.26 6.77 -0.21
CA PHE A 332 27.97 5.71 -1.18
C PHE A 332 26.46 5.47 -1.36
N VAL A 333 25.69 5.44 -0.26
CA VAL A 333 24.22 5.28 -0.32
C VAL A 333 23.55 6.50 -0.96
N ILE A 334 24.03 7.71 -0.68
CA ILE A 334 23.58 8.97 -1.29
C ILE A 334 23.86 8.95 -2.79
N ASN A 335 25.07 8.57 -3.21
CA ASN A 335 25.46 8.42 -4.62
C ASN A 335 24.60 7.37 -5.34
N LEU A 336 24.22 6.29 -4.65
CA LEU A 336 23.36 5.26 -5.21
C LEU A 336 21.90 5.70 -5.30
N LYS A 337 21.42 6.47 -4.33
CA LYS A 337 20.08 7.08 -4.34
C LYS A 337 19.98 8.09 -5.48
N THR A 338 21.00 8.93 -5.68
CA THR A 338 21.08 9.83 -6.84
C THR A 338 21.14 9.05 -8.16
N LEU A 339 21.78 7.89 -8.21
CA LEU A 339 21.76 7.01 -9.39
C LEU A 339 20.37 6.42 -9.65
N GLU A 340 19.71 5.86 -8.64
CA GLU A 340 18.34 5.36 -8.77
C GLU A 340 17.37 6.47 -9.18
N ASP A 341 17.54 7.67 -8.62
CA ASP A 341 16.74 8.85 -8.95
C ASP A 341 17.08 9.36 -10.35
N ARG A 342 18.32 9.29 -10.83
CA ARG A 342 18.67 9.56 -12.25
C ARG A 342 18.11 8.53 -13.21
N ILE A 343 18.00 7.27 -12.79
CA ILE A 343 17.34 6.21 -13.57
C ILE A 343 15.82 6.45 -13.63
N LYS A 344 15.22 6.91 -12.53
CA LYS A 344 13.78 7.24 -12.44
C LYS A 344 13.41 8.57 -13.10
N SER A 345 14.22 9.61 -12.94
CA SER A 345 14.00 10.99 -13.42
C SER A 345 14.32 11.20 -14.91
N SER A 346 14.56 10.13 -15.68
CA SER A 346 14.56 10.26 -17.13
C SER A 346 13.23 10.91 -17.56
N PRO A 347 13.24 12.08 -18.24
CA PRO A 347 12.00 12.81 -18.48
C PRO A 347 11.04 11.89 -19.25
N THR A 348 9.85 11.72 -18.70
CA THR A 348 8.64 11.56 -19.49
C THR A 348 8.51 12.80 -20.37
N SER A 349 9.27 12.88 -21.45
CA SER A 349 8.87 13.71 -22.58
C SER A 349 7.68 12.99 -23.20
N VAL A 350 6.49 13.37 -22.75
CA VAL A 350 5.29 13.27 -23.56
C VAL A 350 5.60 13.98 -24.87
N THR A 351 5.70 13.23 -25.96
CA THR A 351 5.46 13.74 -27.30
C THR A 351 4.73 12.66 -28.09
N ASN A 352 3.43 12.90 -28.24
CA ASN A 352 2.56 12.54 -29.35
C ASN A 352 2.69 11.12 -29.93
N LEU A 353 1.76 10.25 -29.53
CA LEU A 353 0.82 9.57 -30.43
C LEU A 353 -0.37 9.01 -29.63
#